data_AF-A0A7L9FIV3-F1
#
_entry.id   AF-A0A7L9FIV3-F1
#
_cell.length_a   1.000
_cell.length_b   1.000
_cell.length_c   1.000
_cell.angle_alpha   90.00
_cell.angle_beta   90.00
_cell.angle_gamma   90.00
#
_symmetry.space_group_name_H-M   'P 1'
#
loop_
_entity.id
_entity.type
_entity.pdbx_description
1 polymer ?
#
loop_
_entity_poly.entity_id
_entity_poly.type
_entity_poly.pdbx_seq_one_letter_code
_entity_poly.pdbx_strand_id
1 'polypeptide(L)'
;MTAALHHIARRGFSLAPETPTATLRLLAERGLVTVDEVEDVARLIRLRNLLVHRYWVVDDKKIHDEARRNFKKVVSLVERIKRLYGV
;
A
#
# COMPACT_ATOMS: atom_id res chain seq x y z
N MET A 1 -1.80 -6.02 1.93
CA MET A 1 -1.26 -4.65 2.11
C MET A 1 -2.30 -3.69 2.70
N THR A 2 -3.42 -3.39 2.03
CA THR A 2 -4.44 -2.44 2.55
C THR A 2 -5.03 -2.84 3.90
N ALA A 3 -5.43 -4.10 4.08
CA ALA A 3 -5.98 -4.59 5.34
C ALA A 3 -4.96 -4.52 6.50
N ALA A 4 -3.70 -4.86 6.22
CA ALA A 4 -2.62 -4.81 7.22
C ALA A 4 -2.34 -3.36 7.67
N LEU A 5 -2.21 -2.43 6.71
CA LEU A 5 -2.01 -1.01 7.04
C LEU A 5 -3.20 -0.42 7.78
N HIS A 6 -4.42 -0.79 7.39
CA HIS A 6 -5.63 -0.35 8.09
C HIS A 6 -5.70 -0.91 9.52
N HIS A 7 -5.32 -2.18 9.71
CA HIS A 7 -5.21 -2.78 11.04
C HIS A 7 -4.18 -2.05 11.90
N ILE A 8 -2.99 -1.77 11.37
CA ILE A 8 -1.94 -1.03 12.08
C ILE A 8 -2.41 0.39 12.42
N ALA A 9 -3.06 1.09 11.50
CA ALA A 9 -3.60 2.43 11.77
C ALA A 9 -4.61 2.40 12.93
N ARG A 10 -5.53 1.43 12.93
CA ARG A 10 -6.54 1.30 13.99
C ARG A 10 -6.00 0.82 15.33
N ARG A 11 -5.12 -0.19 15.32
CA ARG A 11 -4.65 -0.88 16.53
C ARG A 11 -3.35 -0.32 17.07
N GLY A 12 -2.42 0.03 16.18
CA GLY A 12 -1.12 0.59 16.55
C GLY A 12 -1.14 2.09 16.80
N PHE A 13 -2.05 2.83 16.15
CA PHE A 13 -2.05 4.31 16.20
C PHE A 13 -3.39 4.93 16.63
N SER A 14 -4.40 4.11 16.94
CA SER A 14 -5.76 4.54 17.31
C SER A 14 -6.40 5.51 16.31
N LEU A 15 -6.13 5.32 15.02
CA LEU A 15 -6.67 6.12 13.92
C LEU A 15 -7.96 5.50 13.36
N ALA A 16 -8.80 6.32 12.74
CA ALA A 16 -10.04 5.89 12.06
C ALA A 16 -10.07 6.30 10.57
N PRO A 17 -9.19 5.74 9.71
CA PRO A 17 -9.21 6.06 8.28
C PRO A 17 -10.41 5.45 7.57
N GLU A 18 -11.05 6.21 6.69
CA GLU A 18 -12.22 5.74 5.92
C GLU A 18 -11.85 5.05 4.60
N THR A 19 -10.67 5.35 4.05
CA THR A 19 -10.22 4.83 2.75
C THR A 19 -8.78 4.30 2.81
N PRO A 20 -8.37 3.44 1.86
CA PRO A 20 -6.98 3.00 1.77
C PRO A 20 -5.99 4.17 1.60
N THR A 21 -6.34 5.18 0.80
CA THR A 21 -5.52 6.37 0.61
C THR A 21 -5.44 7.22 1.87
N ALA A 22 -6.56 7.41 2.58
CA ALA A 22 -6.56 8.10 3.87
C ALA A 22 -5.70 7.34 4.91
N THR A 23 -5.75 6.01 4.90
CA THR A 23 -4.90 5.16 5.77
C THR A 23 -3.42 5.46 5.54
N LEU A 24 -2.96 5.50 4.28
CA LEU A 24 -1.57 5.80 3.95
C LEU A 24 -1.13 7.19 4.40
N ARG A 25 -1.98 8.21 4.20
CA ARG A 25 -1.69 9.58 4.63
C ARG A 25 -1.54 9.68 6.15
N LEU A 26 -2.50 9.15 6.91
CA LEU A 26 -2.43 9.19 8.38
C LEU A 26 -1.23 8.41 8.92
N LEU A 27 -0.87 7.28 8.31
CA LEU A 27 0.33 6.53 8.70
C LEU A 27 1.63 7.26 8.34
N ALA A 28 1.63 8.09 7.29
CA ALA A 28 2.75 8.95 6.95
C ALA A 28 2.91 10.10 7.94
N GLU A 29 1.81 10.73 8.38
CA GLU A 29 1.80 11.74 9.44
C GLU A 29 2.34 11.19 10.77
N ARG A 30 2.14 9.89 11.04
CA ARG A 30 2.70 9.19 12.21
C ARG A 30 4.12 8.67 12.00
N GLY A 31 4.76 8.96 10.87
CA GLY A 31 6.14 8.58 10.56
C GLY A 31 6.34 7.10 10.22
N LEU A 32 5.28 6.29 10.17
CA LEU A 32 5.40 4.87 9.81
C LEU A 32 5.72 4.68 8.32
N VAL A 33 5.12 5.50 7.46
CA VAL A 33 5.23 5.43 6.00
C VAL A 33 5.91 6.70 5.47
N THR A 34 6.86 6.58 4.56
CA THR A 34 7.48 7.74 3.90
C THR A 34 6.69 8.17 2.66
N VAL A 35 6.91 9.39 2.17
CA VAL A 35 6.27 9.89 0.94
C VAL A 35 6.53 8.96 -0.26
N ASP A 36 7.77 8.48 -0.41
CA ASP A 36 8.13 7.52 -1.46
C ASP A 36 7.35 6.19 -1.33
N GLU A 37 7.15 5.72 -0.10
CA GLU A 37 6.41 4.48 0.16
C GLU A 37 4.91 4.65 -0.11
N VAL A 38 4.34 5.82 0.16
CA VAL A 38 2.93 6.11 -0.17
C VAL A 38 2.68 5.91 -1.66
N GLU A 39 3.57 6.41 -2.52
CA GLU A 39 3.41 6.32 -3.97
C GLU A 39 3.54 4.88 -4.47
N ASP A 40 4.56 4.14 -4.04
CA ASP A 40 4.76 2.74 -4.42
C ASP A 40 3.60 1.84 -3.92
N VAL A 41 3.13 2.05 -2.68
CA VAL A 41 1.99 1.30 -2.14
C VAL A 41 0.70 1.66 -2.89
N ALA A 42 0.49 2.92 -3.22
CA ALA A 42 -0.66 3.35 -4.00
C ALA A 42 -0.66 2.71 -5.41
N ARG A 43 0.49 2.65 -6.08
CA ARG A 43 0.65 1.94 -7.36
C ARG A 43 0.32 0.46 -7.22
N LEU A 44 0.82 -0.20 -6.18
CA LEU A 44 0.54 -1.63 -5.95
C LEU A 44 -0.95 -1.88 -5.71
N ILE A 45 -1.64 -1.01 -4.97
CA ILE A 45 -3.09 -1.08 -4.77
C ILE A 45 -3.82 -0.94 -6.11
N ARG A 46 -3.40 0.01 -6.97
CA ARG A 46 -3.98 0.19 -8.31
C ARG A 46 -3.79 -1.04 -9.18
N LEU A 47 -2.58 -1.61 -9.22
CA LEU A 47 -2.31 -2.85 -9.95
C LEU A 47 -3.19 -3.99 -9.45
N ARG A 48 -3.31 -4.20 -8.13
CA ARG A 48 -4.24 -5.17 -7.55
C ARG A 48 -5.67 -4.94 -8.02
N ASN A 49 -6.13 -3.68 -8.06
CA ASN A 49 -7.49 -3.38 -8.49
C ASN A 49 -7.72 -3.69 -9.97
N LEU A 50 -6.72 -3.49 -10.83
CA LEU A 50 -6.78 -3.90 -12.24
C LEU A 50 -6.92 -5.43 -12.35
N LEU A 51 -6.08 -6.17 -11.61
CA LEU A 51 -6.04 -7.63 -11.65
C LEU A 51 -7.28 -8.30 -11.05
N VAL A 52 -7.89 -7.72 -10.02
CA VAL A 52 -9.02 -8.36 -9.30
C VAL A 52 -10.38 -7.90 -9.82
N HIS A 53 -10.54 -6.61 -10.12
CA HIS A 53 -11.85 -6.02 -10.43
C HIS A 53 -12.05 -5.69 -11.90
N ARG A 54 -11.00 -5.73 -12.71
CA ARG A 54 -11.09 -5.30 -14.12
C ARG A 54 -10.39 -6.24 -15.09
N TYR A 55 -10.08 -7.47 -14.67
CA TYR A 55 -9.32 -8.43 -15.48
C TYR A 55 -9.99 -8.77 -16.81
N TRP A 56 -11.30 -8.56 -16.95
CA TRP A 56 -12.05 -8.82 -18.18
C TRP A 56 -12.19 -7.62 -19.13
N VAL A 57 -11.84 -6.40 -18.69
CA VAL A 57 -11.96 -5.16 -19.50
C VAL A 57 -10.60 -4.52 -19.76
N VAL A 58 -9.56 -4.92 -19.02
CA VAL A 58 -8.27 -4.23 -19.03
C VAL A 58 -7.35 -4.78 -20.12
N ASP A 59 -6.76 -3.85 -20.87
CA ASP A 59 -5.68 -4.08 -21.84
C ASP A 59 -4.45 -4.71 -21.15
N ASP A 60 -3.99 -5.85 -21.67
CA ASP A 60 -2.80 -6.57 -21.22
C ASP A 60 -1.56 -5.67 -21.20
N LYS A 61 -1.44 -4.73 -22.14
CA LYS A 61 -0.34 -3.75 -22.17
C LYS A 61 -0.33 -2.89 -20.91
N LYS A 62 -1.51 -2.46 -20.45
CA LYS A 62 -1.65 -1.66 -19.22
C LYS A 62 -1.26 -2.46 -17.99
N ILE A 63 -1.59 -3.75 -17.93
CA ILE A 63 -1.16 -4.64 -16.84
C ILE A 63 0.36 -4.78 -16.86
N HIS A 64 0.93 -5.07 -18.02
CA HIS A 64 2.38 -5.20 -18.20
C HIS A 64 3.12 -3.92 -17.78
N ASP A 65 2.65 -2.75 -18.23
CA ASP A 65 3.29 -1.47 -17.93
C ASP A 65 3.21 -1.10 -16.44
N GLU A 66 2.10 -1.41 -15.77
CA GLU A 66 1.98 -1.22 -14.31
C GLU A 66 2.80 -2.25 -13.52
N ALA A 67 2.85 -3.51 -13.96
CA ALA A 67 3.61 -4.57 -13.31
C ALA A 67 5.13 -4.38 -13.43
N ARG A 68 5.60 -3.78 -14.54
CA ARG A 68 7.03 -3.49 -14.76
C ARG A 68 7.57 -2.36 -13.88
N ARG A 69 6.70 -1.63 -13.18
CA ARG A 69 7.12 -0.58 -12.26
C ARG A 69 7.87 -1.15 -11.06
N ASN A 70 8.77 -0.35 -10.51
CA ASN A 70 9.53 -0.69 -9.33
C ASN A 70 8.65 -0.47 -8.07
N PHE A 71 8.55 -1.48 -7.21
CA PHE A 71 7.83 -1.45 -5.94
C PHE A 71 8.75 -1.68 -4.73
N LYS A 72 10.06 -1.45 -4.87
CA LYS A 72 11.06 -1.73 -3.83
C LYS A 72 10.74 -1.06 -2.49
N LYS A 73 10.09 0.11 -2.49
CA LYS A 73 9.75 0.81 -1.24
C LYS A 73 8.67 0.07 -0.45
N VAL A 74 7.81 -0.70 -1.11
CA VAL A 74 6.85 -1.59 -0.42
C VAL A 74 7.59 -2.61 0.45
N VAL A 75 8.69 -3.18 -0.07
CA VAL A 75 9.51 -4.14 0.68
C VAL A 75 10.14 -3.44 1.90
N SER A 76 10.68 -2.23 1.72
CA SER A 76 11.22 -1.44 2.83
C SER A 76 10.20 -1.17 3.93
N LEU A 77 8.94 -0.89 3.56
CA LEU A 77 7.85 -0.70 4.51
C LEU A 77 7.52 -2.00 5.26
N VAL A 78 7.43 -3.13 4.57
CA VAL A 78 7.17 -4.44 5.21
C VAL A 78 8.27 -4.77 6.21
N GLU A 79 9.53 -4.59 5.84
CA GLU A 79 10.67 -4.85 6.74
C GLU A 79 10.67 -3.91 7.95
N ARG A 80 10.21 -2.67 7.79
CA ARG A 80 10.03 -1.74 8.91
C ARG A 80 8.93 -2.20 9.86
N ILE A 81 7.78 -2.61 9.33
CA ILE A 81 6.66 -3.12 10.13
C ILE A 81 7.09 -4.38 10.90
N LYS A 82 7.78 -5.31 10.24
CA LYS A 82 8.35 -6.51 10.89
C LYS A 82 9.23 -6.16 12.09
N ARG A 83 10.17 -5.22 11.92
CA ARG A 83 11.02 -4.74 13.02
C ARG A 83 10.24 -4.09 14.16
N LEU A 84 9.17 -3.36 13.87
CA LEU A 84 8.35 -2.70 14.88
C LEU A 84 7.50 -3.69 15.71
N TYR A 85 7.07 -4.79 15.10
CA TYR A 85 6.14 -5.74 15.73
C TYR A 85 6.76 -7.11 16.09
N GLY A 86 8.05 -7.34 15.78
CA GLY A 86 8.78 -8.55 16.16
C GLY A 86 8.36 -9.82 15.41
N VAL A 87 7.95 -9.69 14.14
CA VAL A 87 7.51 -10.79 13.25
C VAL A 87 8.32 -10.88 11.98
#